data_AF-A0A8T7KKL0-F1
#
_entry.id   AF-A0A8T7KKL0-F1
#
_cell.length_a   1.000
_cell.length_b   1.000
_cell.length_c   1.000
_cell.angle_alpha   90.00
_cell.angle_beta   90.00
_cell.angle_gamma   90.00
#
_symmetry.space_group_name_H-M   'P 1'
#
loop_
_entity.id
_entity.type
_entity.pdbx_description
1 polymer ?
#
loop_
_entity_poly.entity_id
_entity_poly.type
_entity_poly.pdbx_seq_one_letter_code
_entity_poly.pdbx_strand_id
1 'polypeptide(L)'
;MDPVDRRPKFCPHCGAALPAGAPRFCVECGAALGAGAPEDDPPEPLLPATGATVKLANAGVPQEVIGGTVRLPASGAVPPGLWELDRAPGPGDVVAIYPPLRAVRGGWSGLVGRGWRATGSEAHGTAQIFHFTAPVRWFPAPGCGAGLRLHVEVAARAHSMEGRERRGFRFGLRRDGPMRVVRATWLDGDERLLADRPLPQIQIMAPPRIPRVSDLDEAPELLDARAASEWATGSQAHGAYRLYRDMLMQEHTPAGRGITLVPLREGREGDRPWWQRLLPGNPPRYRVRMERPFSCDLEQWPDQLAAIRAEARSLGLDLEPAQAAEWWLDRYGHDGVIFSGARARYGVERVVIVFRRAQLARIQD
;
A
#
# COMPACT_ATOMS: atom_id res chain seq x y z
N MET A 1 -24.58 44.67 15.12
CA MET A 1 -24.00 43.46 15.72
C MET A 1 -23.43 42.63 14.59
N ASP A 2 -22.11 42.63 14.44
CA ASP A 2 -21.42 41.88 13.39
C ASP A 2 -21.63 40.37 13.56
N PRO A 3 -21.80 39.61 12.47
CA PRO A 3 -21.87 38.15 12.55
C PRO A 3 -20.52 37.62 13.01
N VAL A 4 -20.51 36.95 14.16
CA VAL A 4 -19.34 36.24 14.70
C VAL A 4 -18.91 35.20 13.66
N ASP A 5 -17.77 35.45 13.02
CA ASP A 5 -17.17 34.57 12.00
C ASP A 5 -16.71 33.26 12.66
N ARG A 6 -17.63 32.30 12.83
CA ARG A 6 -17.37 30.95 13.39
C ARG A 6 -16.65 30.07 12.36
N ARG A 7 -15.52 30.54 11.83
CA ARG A 7 -14.68 29.72 10.97
C ARG A 7 -13.82 28.78 11.82
N PRO A 8 -13.73 27.50 11.46
CA PRO A 8 -12.95 26.56 12.24
C PRO A 8 -11.47 26.99 12.19
N LYS A 9 -10.85 27.16 13.37
CA LYS A 9 -9.41 27.46 13.50
C LYS A 9 -8.53 26.26 13.15
N PHE A 10 -9.12 25.07 13.10
CA PHE A 10 -8.46 23.80 12.85
C PHE A 10 -9.19 23.06 11.74
N CYS A 11 -8.45 22.26 10.96
CA CYS A 11 -9.03 21.45 9.92
C CYS A 11 -9.97 20.40 10.55
N PRO A 12 -11.23 20.30 10.14
CA PRO A 12 -12.16 19.30 10.69
C PRO A 12 -11.77 17.85 10.33
N HIS A 13 -10.89 17.65 9.34
CA HIS A 13 -10.48 16.32 8.88
C HIS A 13 -9.16 15.83 9.50
N CYS A 14 -8.23 16.71 9.86
CA CYS A 14 -6.93 16.29 10.39
C CYS A 14 -6.48 17.00 11.67
N GLY A 15 -7.25 17.98 12.16
CA GLY A 15 -6.95 18.73 13.38
C GLY A 15 -5.82 19.77 13.25
N ALA A 16 -5.17 19.88 12.09
CA ALA A 16 -4.11 20.87 11.88
C ALA A 16 -4.65 22.31 11.93
N ALA A 17 -3.88 23.23 12.51
CA ALA A 17 -4.23 24.65 12.52
C ALA A 17 -4.37 25.17 11.07
N LEU A 18 -5.47 25.85 10.80
CA LEU A 18 -5.72 26.43 9.49
C LEU A 18 -5.03 27.79 9.39
N PRO A 19 -4.30 28.07 8.29
CA PRO A 19 -3.72 29.40 8.10
C PRO A 19 -4.82 30.46 8.08
N ALA A 20 -4.50 31.67 8.54
CA ALA A 20 -5.42 32.80 8.49
C ALA A 20 -5.81 33.11 7.03
N GLY A 21 -7.04 33.58 6.80
CA GLY A 21 -7.47 34.01 5.46
C GLY A 21 -8.34 33.03 4.66
N ALA A 22 -9.16 32.22 5.33
CA ALA A 22 -10.18 31.36 4.69
C ALA A 22 -9.59 30.35 3.68
N PRO A 23 -8.69 29.45 4.12
CA PRO A 23 -8.09 28.48 3.23
C PRO A 23 -9.16 27.60 2.60
N ARG A 24 -9.11 27.45 1.27
CA ARG A 24 -10.04 26.58 0.53
C ARG A 24 -9.70 25.09 0.67
N PHE A 25 -8.48 24.79 1.09
CA PHE A 25 -8.03 23.44 1.38
C PHE A 25 -7.01 23.45 2.54
N CYS A 26 -6.96 22.36 3.30
CA CYS A 26 -5.96 22.17 4.33
C CYS A 26 -4.62 21.86 3.67
N VAL A 27 -3.59 22.65 3.95
CA VAL A 27 -2.24 22.45 3.38
C VAL A 27 -1.64 21.12 3.84
N GLU A 28 -1.97 20.68 5.06
CA GLU A 28 -1.44 19.43 5.63
C GLU A 28 -2.07 18.16 5.06
N CYS A 29 -3.38 18.14 4.79
CA CYS A 29 -4.10 16.92 4.34
C CYS A 29 -4.82 17.05 2.99
N GLY A 30 -4.72 18.21 2.33
CA GLY A 30 -5.35 18.53 1.06
C GLY A 30 -6.89 18.51 1.08
N ALA A 31 -7.53 18.49 2.25
CA ALA A 31 -9.00 18.47 2.37
C ALA A 31 -9.59 19.82 2.02
N ALA A 32 -10.60 19.86 1.15
CA ALA A 32 -11.31 21.10 0.86
C ALA A 32 -12.05 21.59 2.13
N LEU A 33 -12.05 22.91 2.37
CA LEU A 33 -12.53 23.55 3.60
C LEU A 33 -13.66 24.56 3.35
N GLY A 34 -14.22 24.59 2.14
CA GLY A 34 -15.32 25.47 1.77
C GLY A 34 -16.69 24.82 2.02
N ALA A 35 -17.68 25.64 2.40
CA ALA A 35 -19.07 25.24 2.49
C ALA A 35 -19.61 24.87 1.10
N GLY A 36 -20.15 23.65 0.96
CA GLY A 36 -20.99 23.24 -0.16
C GLY A 36 -20.30 22.43 -1.26
N ALA A 37 -19.84 21.21 -0.95
CA ALA A 37 -20.48 20.08 -1.60
C ALA A 37 -21.38 19.49 -0.52
N PRO A 38 -22.67 19.24 -0.78
CA PRO A 38 -23.43 18.43 0.16
C PRO A 38 -22.64 17.13 0.33
N GLU A 39 -22.38 16.72 1.57
CA GLU A 39 -22.45 15.29 1.85
C GLU A 39 -23.90 14.93 1.52
N ASP A 40 -24.19 14.69 0.25
CA ASP A 40 -25.46 14.09 -0.12
C ASP A 40 -25.48 12.78 0.64
N ASP A 41 -26.46 12.65 1.55
CA ASP A 41 -26.88 11.35 2.00
C ASP A 41 -27.01 10.46 0.75
N PRO A 42 -26.44 9.25 0.78
CA PRO A 42 -26.44 8.40 -0.40
C PRO A 42 -27.88 8.27 -0.92
N PRO A 43 -28.12 8.37 -2.24
CA PRO A 43 -29.46 8.16 -2.78
C PRO A 43 -29.98 6.82 -2.28
N GLU A 44 -31.24 6.84 -1.83
CA GLU A 44 -31.97 5.67 -1.37
C GLU A 44 -31.74 4.51 -2.34
N PRO A 45 -31.30 3.34 -1.86
CA PRO A 45 -30.99 2.23 -2.74
C PRO A 45 -32.27 1.72 -3.40
N LEU A 46 -32.22 1.49 -4.71
CA LEU A 46 -33.28 0.83 -5.48
C LEU A 46 -33.51 -0.65 -5.07
N LEU A 47 -32.82 -1.15 -4.05
CA LEU A 47 -32.88 -2.51 -3.54
C LEU A 47 -32.63 -2.50 -2.01
N PRO A 48 -33.25 -3.40 -1.23
CA PRO A 48 -33.08 -3.41 0.22
C PRO A 48 -31.60 -3.62 0.59
N ALA A 49 -31.03 -2.64 1.29
CA ALA A 49 -29.67 -2.66 1.78
C ALA A 49 -29.48 -3.85 2.74
N THR A 50 -28.61 -4.77 2.36
CA THR A 50 -28.19 -5.88 3.21
C THR A 50 -27.18 -5.35 4.24
N GLY A 51 -27.69 -4.88 5.38
CA GLY A 51 -26.91 -4.55 6.57
C GLY A 51 -26.16 -3.21 6.54
N ALA A 52 -25.92 -2.67 7.73
CA ALA A 52 -25.13 -1.46 7.93
C ALA A 52 -23.70 -1.68 7.37
N THR A 53 -23.40 -1.07 6.23
CA THR A 53 -22.02 -0.93 5.75
C THR A 53 -21.32 0.05 6.68
N VAL A 54 -20.61 -0.45 7.69
CA VAL A 54 -19.86 0.43 8.60
C VAL A 54 -18.70 1.05 7.84
N LYS A 55 -18.65 2.38 7.90
CA LYS A 55 -17.76 3.27 7.14
C LYS A 55 -16.29 2.85 7.26
N LEU A 56 -15.61 2.89 6.12
CA LEU A 56 -14.17 2.70 6.02
C LEU A 56 -13.45 3.94 6.52
N ALA A 57 -12.59 3.82 7.52
CA ALA A 57 -11.49 4.75 7.72
C ALA A 57 -10.27 3.93 8.13
N ASN A 58 -9.06 4.45 7.91
CA ASN A 58 -8.04 4.26 8.94
C ASN A 58 -8.58 4.93 10.20
N ALA A 59 -9.44 4.23 10.95
CA ALA A 59 -10.59 4.77 11.69
C ALA A 59 -10.31 5.64 12.91
N GLY A 60 -9.18 6.36 12.94
CA GLY A 60 -8.67 7.05 14.11
C GLY A 60 -8.30 6.08 15.24
N VAL A 61 -8.32 4.78 14.98
CA VAL A 61 -8.09 3.72 15.96
C VAL A 61 -6.87 2.87 15.55
N PRO A 62 -6.15 2.29 16.53
CA PRO A 62 -5.06 1.37 16.28
C PRO A 62 -5.49 0.24 15.35
N GLN A 63 -4.59 -0.16 14.45
CA GLN A 63 -4.80 -1.27 13.53
C GLN A 63 -3.88 -2.41 13.92
N GLU A 64 -4.37 -3.64 13.85
CA GLU A 64 -3.55 -4.82 14.06
C GLU A 64 -3.29 -5.50 12.71
N VAL A 65 -2.03 -5.75 12.40
CA VAL A 65 -1.66 -6.54 11.21
C VAL A 65 -1.64 -8.01 11.63
N ILE A 66 -2.64 -8.77 11.21
CA ILE A 66 -2.76 -10.21 11.48
C ILE A 66 -2.64 -10.94 10.17
N GLY A 67 -1.68 -11.86 10.08
CA GLY A 67 -1.52 -12.58 8.82
C GLY A 67 -1.05 -11.69 7.66
N GLY A 68 -0.56 -10.46 7.90
CA GLY A 68 -0.28 -9.49 6.83
C GLY A 68 -1.55 -8.81 6.31
N THR A 69 -2.71 -9.08 6.90
CA THR A 69 -3.96 -8.34 6.63
C THR A 69 -4.21 -7.34 7.75
N VAL A 70 -4.99 -6.30 7.46
CA VAL A 70 -5.36 -5.31 8.49
C VAL A 70 -6.65 -5.76 9.16
N ARG A 71 -6.65 -5.87 10.49
CA ARG A 71 -7.84 -5.99 11.34
C ARG A 71 -8.02 -4.70 12.12
N LEU A 72 -9.25 -4.21 12.23
CA LEU A 72 -9.59 -3.13 13.15
C LEU A 72 -10.05 -3.76 14.47
N PRO A 73 -9.32 -3.61 15.59
CA PRO A 73 -9.69 -4.20 16.88
C PRO A 73 -11.10 -3.81 17.31
N ALA A 74 -11.51 -2.57 17.03
CA ALA A 74 -12.82 -2.04 17.38
C ALA A 74 -13.99 -2.61 16.55
N SER A 75 -13.75 -3.14 15.35
CA SER A 75 -14.82 -3.66 14.49
C SER A 75 -15.08 -5.15 14.63
N GLY A 76 -14.13 -5.89 15.22
CA GLY A 76 -14.18 -7.35 15.27
C GLY A 76 -14.12 -8.05 13.91
N ALA A 77 -13.94 -7.31 12.80
CA ALA A 77 -14.04 -7.85 11.46
C ALA A 77 -12.95 -8.89 11.17
N VAL A 78 -13.37 -10.04 10.65
CA VAL A 78 -12.48 -11.16 10.33
C VAL A 78 -12.06 -11.11 8.84
N PRO A 79 -10.75 -10.99 8.54
CA PRO A 79 -10.23 -11.00 7.17
C PRO A 79 -10.53 -12.31 6.40
N PRO A 80 -10.51 -12.27 5.06
CA PRO A 80 -10.55 -13.49 4.26
C PRO A 80 -9.40 -14.44 4.63
N GLY A 81 -9.67 -15.73 4.63
CA GLY A 81 -8.70 -16.78 4.98
C GLY A 81 -8.43 -16.93 6.47
N LEU A 82 -8.99 -16.08 7.34
CA LEU A 82 -8.75 -16.10 8.80
C LEU A 82 -9.99 -16.47 9.63
N TRP A 83 -11.06 -16.91 8.98
CA TRP A 83 -12.24 -17.42 9.67
C TRP A 83 -12.10 -18.91 9.94
N GLU A 84 -11.90 -19.25 11.22
CA GLU A 84 -11.56 -20.60 11.69
C GLU A 84 -12.75 -21.37 12.27
N LEU A 85 -13.97 -20.83 12.18
CA LEU A 85 -15.16 -21.55 12.63
C LEU A 85 -15.74 -22.39 11.49
N ASP A 86 -16.17 -23.62 11.80
CA ASP A 86 -16.79 -24.52 10.83
C ASP A 86 -18.12 -23.99 10.27
N ARG A 87 -18.80 -23.10 11.02
CA ARG A 87 -20.02 -22.43 10.55
C ARG A 87 -19.68 -21.25 9.64
N ALA A 88 -20.51 -20.98 8.63
CA ALA A 88 -20.43 -19.73 7.89
C ALA A 88 -20.75 -18.53 8.81
N PRO A 89 -20.15 -17.34 8.56
CA PRO A 89 -20.54 -16.09 9.20
C PRO A 89 -22.03 -15.81 9.00
N GLY A 90 -22.72 -15.49 10.10
CA GLY A 90 -24.12 -15.07 10.12
C GLY A 90 -24.27 -13.57 10.41
N PRO A 91 -25.52 -13.07 10.57
CA PRO A 91 -25.80 -11.63 10.70
C PRO A 91 -25.14 -10.91 11.87
N GLY A 92 -24.83 -11.64 12.94
CA GLY A 92 -24.13 -11.09 14.11
C GLY A 92 -22.61 -11.00 13.94
N ASP A 93 -22.06 -11.62 12.90
CA ASP A 93 -20.63 -11.63 12.63
C ASP A 93 -20.25 -10.50 11.67
N VAL A 94 -18.99 -10.06 11.75
CA VAL A 94 -18.42 -9.04 10.87
C VAL A 94 -17.27 -9.66 10.07
N VAL A 95 -17.33 -9.56 8.75
CA VAL A 95 -16.27 -10.00 7.84
C VAL A 95 -15.65 -8.80 7.14
N ALA A 96 -14.34 -8.86 6.89
CA ALA A 96 -13.61 -7.82 6.16
C ALA A 96 -13.39 -8.21 4.71
N ILE A 97 -13.52 -7.26 3.78
CA ILE A 97 -13.13 -7.44 2.37
C ILE A 97 -12.10 -6.41 1.94
N TYR A 98 -11.20 -6.80 1.03
CA TYR A 98 -10.18 -5.91 0.46
C TYR A 98 -10.46 -5.66 -1.02
N PRO A 99 -11.11 -4.54 -1.39
CA PRO A 99 -11.25 -4.17 -2.79
C PRO A 99 -9.86 -3.98 -3.45
N PRO A 100 -9.77 -4.15 -4.78
CA PRO A 100 -8.51 -4.06 -5.51
C PRO A 100 -8.02 -2.60 -5.53
N LEU A 101 -7.28 -2.21 -4.50
CA LEU A 101 -6.77 -0.87 -4.29
C LEU A 101 -5.24 -0.88 -4.35
N ARG A 102 -4.69 0.19 -4.92
CA ARG A 102 -3.25 0.41 -4.98
C ARG A 102 -2.84 1.49 -4.00
N ALA A 103 -1.79 1.24 -3.22
CA ALA A 103 -1.15 2.26 -2.41
C ALA A 103 -0.56 3.38 -3.29
N VAL A 104 -0.85 4.64 -2.95
CA VAL A 104 -0.26 5.84 -3.56
C VAL A 104 0.31 6.75 -2.47
N ARG A 105 0.98 7.85 -2.88
CA ARG A 105 1.43 8.86 -1.91
C ARG A 105 0.19 9.42 -1.20
N GLY A 106 0.18 9.35 0.14
CA GLY A 106 -0.90 9.91 0.95
C GLY A 106 -2.24 9.19 0.90
N GLY A 107 -2.34 7.97 0.34
CA GLY A 107 -3.60 7.20 0.37
C GLY A 107 -3.64 6.00 -0.59
N TRP A 108 -4.82 5.75 -1.16
CA TRP A 108 -5.09 4.65 -2.08
C TRP A 108 -5.78 5.11 -3.37
N SER A 109 -5.69 4.26 -4.39
CA SER A 109 -6.37 4.45 -5.67
C SER A 109 -6.98 3.16 -6.20
N GLY A 110 -8.22 3.23 -6.70
CA GLY A 110 -8.83 2.20 -7.54
C GLY A 110 -8.73 2.61 -9.00
N LEU A 111 -8.33 1.69 -9.89
CA LEU A 111 -8.09 1.98 -11.31
C LEU A 111 -8.85 1.01 -12.22
N VAL A 112 -9.44 1.53 -13.28
CA VAL A 112 -10.11 0.73 -14.31
C VAL A 112 -9.09 -0.22 -14.96
N GLY A 113 -9.49 -1.48 -15.15
CA GLY A 113 -8.61 -2.53 -15.67
C GLY A 113 -7.64 -3.10 -14.64
N ARG A 114 -7.71 -2.64 -13.38
CA ARG A 114 -6.96 -3.16 -12.22
C ARG A 114 -7.94 -3.57 -11.13
N GLY A 115 -8.83 -4.50 -11.47
CA GLY A 115 -9.91 -4.99 -10.62
C GLY A 115 -11.19 -4.13 -10.62
N TRP A 116 -11.11 -2.85 -11.01
CA TRP A 116 -12.28 -1.99 -11.19
C TRP A 116 -12.73 -1.92 -12.64
N ARG A 117 -14.05 -1.75 -12.82
CA ARG A 117 -14.71 -1.48 -14.10
C ARG A 117 -15.42 -0.14 -14.02
N ALA A 118 -15.41 0.63 -15.10
CA ALA A 118 -16.27 1.82 -15.19
C ALA A 118 -17.68 1.37 -15.56
N THR A 119 -18.69 1.89 -14.87
CA THR A 119 -20.10 1.54 -15.10
C THR A 119 -20.93 2.70 -15.62
N GLY A 120 -20.30 3.85 -15.86
CA GLY A 120 -20.95 5.03 -16.43
C GLY A 120 -20.59 6.30 -15.68
N SER A 121 -21.28 7.38 -16.03
CA SER A 121 -21.13 8.67 -15.40
C SER A 121 -22.40 9.48 -15.52
N GLU A 122 -22.69 10.31 -14.53
CA GLU A 122 -23.84 11.21 -14.52
C GLU A 122 -23.41 12.65 -14.24
N ALA A 123 -24.16 13.62 -14.78
CA ALA A 123 -23.96 15.02 -14.50
C ALA A 123 -24.64 15.38 -13.16
N HIS A 124 -23.93 16.13 -12.31
CA HIS A 124 -24.41 16.59 -11.02
C HIS A 124 -23.97 18.05 -10.80
N GLY A 125 -24.86 18.99 -11.12
CA GLY A 125 -24.54 20.42 -11.13
C GLY A 125 -23.43 20.73 -12.12
N THR A 126 -22.36 21.38 -11.66
CA THR A 126 -21.16 21.67 -12.47
C THR A 126 -20.14 20.54 -12.50
N ALA A 127 -20.42 19.41 -11.84
CA ALA A 127 -19.51 18.27 -11.72
C ALA A 127 -20.04 17.06 -12.48
N GLN A 128 -19.12 16.21 -12.95
CA GLN A 128 -19.42 14.87 -13.45
C GLN A 128 -19.08 13.85 -12.36
N ILE A 129 -20.02 12.96 -12.04
CA ILE A 129 -19.81 11.82 -11.14
C ILE A 129 -19.52 10.59 -11.99
N PHE A 130 -18.37 9.97 -11.77
CA PHE A 130 -17.99 8.71 -12.43
C PHE A 130 -18.25 7.53 -11.48
N HIS A 131 -18.81 6.45 -12.02
CA HIS A 131 -19.14 5.25 -11.28
C HIS A 131 -18.22 4.09 -11.65
N PHE A 132 -17.81 3.35 -10.63
CA PHE A 132 -16.95 2.19 -10.77
C PHE A 132 -17.51 1.02 -9.97
N THR A 133 -17.29 -0.21 -10.43
CA THR A 133 -17.59 -1.42 -9.67
C THR A 133 -16.42 -2.39 -9.66
N ALA A 134 -16.32 -3.19 -8.60
CA ALA A 134 -15.35 -4.26 -8.46
C ALA A 134 -16.00 -5.48 -7.77
N PRO A 135 -15.87 -6.68 -8.35
CA PRO A 135 -16.19 -7.90 -7.64
C PRO A 135 -15.08 -8.23 -6.65
N VAL A 136 -15.45 -8.57 -5.41
CA VAL A 136 -14.54 -8.94 -4.33
C VAL A 136 -15.05 -10.23 -3.71
N ARG A 137 -14.13 -11.15 -3.39
CA ARG A 137 -14.46 -12.43 -2.77
C ARG A 137 -13.95 -12.45 -1.34
N TRP A 138 -14.79 -12.87 -0.42
CA TRP A 138 -14.41 -13.31 0.91
C TRP A 138 -14.55 -14.83 1.01
N PHE A 139 -13.69 -15.45 1.80
CA PHE A 139 -13.68 -16.89 2.02
C PHE A 139 -13.07 -17.20 3.39
N PRO A 140 -13.41 -18.35 4.00
CA PRO A 140 -12.91 -18.73 5.31
C PRO A 140 -11.49 -19.34 5.24
N ALA A 141 -10.92 -19.66 6.40
CA ALA A 141 -9.71 -20.49 6.45
C ALA A 141 -9.97 -21.87 5.80
N PRO A 142 -8.93 -22.57 5.30
CA PRO A 142 -9.09 -23.89 4.70
C PRO A 142 -9.85 -24.87 5.63
N GLY A 143 -10.87 -25.52 5.10
CA GLY A 143 -11.72 -26.46 5.86
C GLY A 143 -12.82 -25.83 6.72
N CYS A 144 -12.89 -24.50 6.82
CA CYS A 144 -13.82 -23.79 7.70
C CYS A 144 -15.00 -23.17 6.91
N GLY A 145 -15.91 -22.49 7.62
CA GLY A 145 -16.99 -21.68 7.05
C GLY A 145 -18.01 -22.44 6.20
N ALA A 146 -18.18 -23.74 6.49
CA ALA A 146 -19.02 -24.68 5.74
C ALA A 146 -18.70 -24.74 4.24
N GLY A 147 -17.45 -24.41 3.85
CA GLY A 147 -17.03 -24.33 2.45
C GLY A 147 -17.66 -23.18 1.66
N LEU A 148 -18.37 -22.26 2.31
CA LEU A 148 -19.05 -21.15 1.65
C LEU A 148 -18.09 -19.99 1.38
N ARG A 149 -18.34 -19.28 0.28
CA ARG A 149 -17.62 -18.07 -0.11
C ARG A 149 -18.61 -16.93 -0.32
N LEU A 150 -18.24 -15.72 0.05
CA LEU A 150 -19.11 -14.57 -0.14
C LEU A 150 -18.60 -13.76 -1.33
N HIS A 151 -19.44 -13.62 -2.36
CA HIS A 151 -19.19 -12.72 -3.47
C HIS A 151 -19.82 -11.37 -3.17
N VAL A 152 -19.01 -10.34 -3.08
CA VAL A 152 -19.42 -8.96 -2.82
C VAL A 152 -19.12 -8.09 -4.03
N GLU A 153 -20.12 -7.35 -4.49
CA GLU A 153 -19.94 -6.29 -5.46
C GLU A 153 -19.80 -4.95 -4.72
N VAL A 154 -18.69 -4.28 -4.95
CA VAL A 154 -18.37 -2.97 -4.36
C VAL A 154 -18.49 -1.92 -5.45
N ALA A 155 -19.23 -0.84 -5.18
CA ALA A 155 -19.27 0.33 -6.05
C ALA A 155 -18.45 1.47 -5.47
N ALA A 156 -17.87 2.28 -6.34
CA ALA A 156 -17.18 3.52 -5.98
C ALA A 156 -17.62 4.70 -6.84
N ARG A 157 -17.48 5.91 -6.31
CA ARG A 157 -17.80 7.16 -7.01
C ARG A 157 -16.64 8.14 -6.99
N ALA A 158 -16.55 8.98 -8.02
CA ALA A 158 -15.54 10.03 -8.05
C ALA A 158 -16.01 11.27 -8.81
N HIS A 159 -15.89 12.44 -8.17
CA HIS A 159 -16.34 13.73 -8.71
C HIS A 159 -15.22 14.42 -9.51
N SER A 160 -15.52 14.87 -10.72
CA SER A 160 -14.64 15.68 -11.56
C SER A 160 -15.32 16.98 -11.96
N MET A 161 -14.59 18.10 -11.89
CA MET A 161 -15.05 19.38 -12.44
C MET A 161 -14.71 19.51 -13.94
N GLU A 162 -13.85 18.64 -14.47
CA GLU A 162 -13.52 18.56 -15.89
C GLU A 162 -14.26 17.36 -16.50
N GLY A 163 -15.00 17.58 -17.60
CA GLY A 163 -15.78 16.56 -18.32
C GLY A 163 -14.95 15.51 -19.09
N ARG A 164 -13.73 15.21 -18.63
CA ARG A 164 -12.87 14.17 -19.21
C ARG A 164 -13.18 12.82 -18.58
N GLU A 165 -13.10 11.76 -19.38
CA GLU A 165 -13.19 10.38 -18.89
C GLU A 165 -12.19 10.13 -17.74
N ARG A 166 -12.69 9.56 -16.65
CA ARG A 166 -11.89 9.25 -15.47
C ARG A 166 -11.58 7.77 -15.41
N ARG A 167 -10.28 7.43 -15.33
CA ARG A 167 -9.79 6.04 -15.29
C ARG A 167 -9.75 5.42 -13.88
N GLY A 168 -10.42 6.03 -12.91
CA GLY A 168 -10.45 5.55 -11.52
C GLY A 168 -10.65 6.66 -10.49
N PHE A 169 -10.37 6.33 -9.23
CA PHE A 169 -10.58 7.21 -8.08
C PHE A 169 -9.41 7.14 -7.08
N ARG A 170 -9.32 8.13 -6.19
CA ARG A 170 -8.31 8.21 -5.13
C ARG A 170 -8.94 8.71 -3.83
N PHE A 171 -8.46 8.23 -2.70
CA PHE A 171 -8.83 8.73 -1.38
C PHE A 171 -7.62 8.72 -0.43
N GLY A 172 -7.63 9.63 0.54
CA GLY A 172 -6.49 9.87 1.42
C GLY A 172 -6.44 8.95 2.65
N LEU A 173 -5.29 8.91 3.32
CA LEU A 173 -5.07 8.10 4.54
C LEU A 173 -6.04 8.40 5.70
N ARG A 174 -6.69 9.56 5.73
CA ARG A 174 -7.64 9.95 6.80
C ARG A 174 -9.02 10.29 6.25
N ARG A 175 -9.34 9.73 5.08
CA ARG A 175 -10.64 9.92 4.45
C ARG A 175 -11.29 8.58 4.20
N ASP A 176 -12.61 8.58 4.30
CA ASP A 176 -13.38 7.42 3.91
C ASP A 176 -13.19 7.17 2.42
N GLY A 177 -13.02 5.90 2.07
CA GLY A 177 -13.03 5.49 0.67
C GLY A 177 -14.41 5.78 0.09
N PRO A 178 -14.52 6.25 -1.16
CA PRO A 178 -15.81 6.57 -1.77
C PRO A 178 -16.52 5.29 -2.24
N MET A 179 -16.49 4.23 -1.42
CA MET A 179 -16.87 2.87 -1.75
C MET A 179 -18.00 2.38 -0.85
N ARG A 180 -18.88 1.54 -1.39
CA ARG A 180 -19.93 0.86 -0.64
C ARG A 180 -20.22 -0.51 -1.24
N VAL A 181 -20.74 -1.42 -0.41
CA VAL A 181 -21.28 -2.69 -0.90
C VAL A 181 -22.60 -2.40 -1.61
N VAL A 182 -22.77 -2.91 -2.83
CA VAL A 182 -24.03 -2.79 -3.58
C VAL A 182 -24.75 -4.12 -3.74
N ARG A 183 -24.01 -5.24 -3.66
CA ARG A 183 -24.58 -6.59 -3.68
C ARG A 183 -23.67 -7.52 -2.90
N ALA A 184 -24.25 -8.50 -2.21
CA ALA A 184 -23.51 -9.61 -1.62
C ALA A 184 -24.32 -10.89 -1.79
N THR A 185 -23.66 -12.00 -2.12
CA THR A 185 -24.33 -13.29 -2.30
C THR A 185 -23.40 -14.42 -1.90
N TRP A 186 -23.93 -15.40 -1.19
CA TRP A 186 -23.19 -16.61 -0.85
C TRP A 186 -23.02 -17.50 -2.08
N LEU A 187 -21.87 -18.17 -2.14
CA LEU A 187 -21.50 -19.18 -3.11
C LEU A 187 -21.11 -20.46 -2.35
N ASP A 188 -21.51 -21.62 -2.87
CA ASP A 188 -21.00 -22.91 -2.41
C ASP A 188 -19.65 -23.28 -3.06
N GLY A 189 -19.15 -24.48 -2.76
CA GLY A 189 -17.90 -25.02 -3.30
C GLY A 189 -17.91 -25.19 -4.82
N ASP A 190 -19.08 -25.29 -5.44
CA ASP A 190 -19.28 -25.42 -6.90
C ASP A 190 -19.57 -24.07 -7.57
N GLU A 191 -19.32 -22.95 -6.87
CA GLU A 191 -19.65 -21.58 -7.28
C GLU A 191 -21.14 -21.33 -7.58
N ARG A 192 -22.05 -22.11 -6.98
CA ARG A 192 -23.50 -21.89 -7.13
C ARG A 192 -24.00 -20.86 -6.12
N LEU A 193 -24.87 -19.97 -6.59
CA LEU A 193 -25.45 -18.90 -5.79
C LEU A 193 -26.44 -19.46 -4.75
N LEU A 194 -26.28 -19.01 -3.51
CA LEU A 194 -27.18 -19.28 -2.40
C LEU A 194 -27.85 -17.96 -1.98
N ALA A 195 -29.01 -17.66 -2.58
CA ALA A 195 -29.69 -16.37 -2.42
C ALA A 195 -30.36 -16.20 -1.03
N ASP A 196 -30.81 -17.28 -0.40
CA ASP A 196 -31.64 -17.23 0.82
C ASP A 196 -30.84 -17.37 2.11
N ARG A 197 -29.51 -17.31 2.04
CA ARG A 197 -28.63 -17.42 3.21
C ARG A 197 -28.47 -16.05 3.88
N PRO A 198 -28.58 -15.98 5.21
CA PRO A 198 -28.36 -14.72 5.92
C PRO A 198 -26.93 -14.24 5.71
N LEU A 199 -26.78 -12.92 5.53
CA LEU A 199 -25.49 -12.28 5.25
C LEU A 199 -24.87 -11.74 6.55
N PRO A 200 -23.54 -11.82 6.70
CA PRO A 200 -22.84 -11.12 7.76
C PRO A 200 -22.79 -9.62 7.50
N GLN A 201 -22.36 -8.85 8.50
CA GLN A 201 -21.95 -7.47 8.27
C GLN A 201 -20.65 -7.46 7.48
N ILE A 202 -20.59 -6.64 6.43
CA ILE A 202 -19.43 -6.56 5.54
C ILE A 202 -18.72 -5.23 5.78
N GLN A 203 -17.50 -5.32 6.29
CA GLN A 203 -16.61 -4.18 6.40
C GLN A 203 -15.67 -4.15 5.20
N ILE A 204 -15.71 -3.05 4.45
CA ILE A 204 -14.68 -2.79 3.45
C ILE A 204 -13.40 -2.39 4.20
N MET A 205 -12.25 -2.86 3.76
CA MET A 205 -10.94 -2.54 4.34
C MET A 205 -9.97 -2.16 3.23
N ALA A 206 -9.08 -1.20 3.50
CA ALA A 206 -7.98 -0.92 2.59
C ALA A 206 -6.91 -2.01 2.74
N PRO A 207 -6.24 -2.43 1.66
CA PRO A 207 -5.10 -3.33 1.78
C PRO A 207 -3.98 -2.65 2.56
N PRO A 208 -3.11 -3.44 3.22
CA PRO A 208 -1.93 -2.93 3.93
C PRO A 208 -1.12 -2.00 3.05
N ARG A 209 -0.59 -0.92 3.65
CA ARG A 209 0.28 0.03 2.98
C ARG A 209 1.67 -0.03 3.58
N ILE A 210 2.64 -0.54 2.83
CA ILE A 210 4.05 -0.47 3.21
C ILE A 210 4.54 0.98 3.02
N PRO A 211 5.10 1.62 4.07
CA PRO A 211 5.71 2.94 3.95
C PRO A 211 6.79 2.95 2.87
N ARG A 212 6.76 3.96 2.00
CA ARG A 212 7.80 4.16 0.99
C ARG A 212 8.92 5.01 1.55
N VAL A 213 10.11 4.87 0.98
CA VAL A 213 11.24 5.81 1.18
C VAL A 213 10.79 7.28 1.02
N SER A 214 9.86 7.57 0.11
CA SER A 214 9.33 8.92 -0.11
C SER A 214 8.36 9.42 0.96
N ASP A 215 7.84 8.52 1.81
CA ASP A 215 6.92 8.86 2.90
C ASP A 215 7.68 9.25 4.17
N LEU A 216 9.00 9.02 4.21
CA LEU A 216 9.85 9.24 5.38
C LEU A 216 10.84 10.37 5.08
N ASP A 217 10.98 11.29 6.03
CA ASP A 217 11.99 12.35 5.99
C ASP A 217 13.32 11.80 6.52
N GLU A 218 14.01 11.08 5.65
CA GLU A 218 15.28 10.42 5.95
C GLU A 218 16.36 10.86 4.97
N ALA A 219 17.61 10.88 5.45
CA ALA A 219 18.80 11.00 4.63
C ALA A 219 19.82 9.93 5.03
N PRO A 220 20.71 9.50 4.12
CA PRO A 220 21.87 8.71 4.51
C PRO A 220 22.73 9.46 5.52
N GLU A 221 23.25 8.76 6.50
CA GLU A 221 24.19 9.34 7.47
C GLU A 221 25.52 9.65 6.78
N LEU A 222 26.13 10.80 7.04
CA LEU A 222 27.45 11.13 6.49
C LEU A 222 28.52 10.79 7.53
N LEU A 223 29.36 9.79 7.23
CA LEU A 223 30.34 9.25 8.16
C LEU A 223 31.70 9.10 7.47
N ASP A 224 32.80 9.24 8.22
CA ASP A 224 34.11 8.83 7.72
C ASP A 224 34.19 7.30 7.49
N ALA A 225 35.24 6.83 6.82
CA ALA A 225 35.37 5.43 6.45
C ALA A 225 35.40 4.46 7.65
N ARG A 226 35.97 4.89 8.79
CA ARG A 226 36.06 4.06 9.99
C ARG A 226 34.70 4.00 10.68
N ALA A 227 34.11 5.15 10.96
CA ALA A 227 32.79 5.27 11.57
C ALA A 227 31.71 4.57 10.74
N ALA A 228 31.76 4.67 9.41
CA ALA A 228 30.83 3.97 8.53
C ALA A 228 30.99 2.43 8.62
N SER A 229 32.22 1.94 8.80
CA SER A 229 32.48 0.50 8.95
C SER A 229 32.04 -0.01 10.32
N GLU A 230 32.27 0.76 11.38
CA GLU A 230 31.77 0.47 12.73
C GLU A 230 30.23 0.50 12.77
N TRP A 231 29.60 1.49 12.13
CA TRP A 231 28.15 1.64 12.02
C TRP A 231 27.47 0.45 11.30
N ALA A 232 28.14 -0.10 10.29
CA ALA A 232 27.67 -1.26 9.52
C ALA A 232 27.92 -2.62 10.21
N THR A 233 28.49 -2.62 11.42
CA THR A 233 28.71 -3.86 12.18
C THR A 233 27.40 -4.60 12.40
N GLY A 234 27.38 -5.90 12.12
CA GLY A 234 26.17 -6.74 12.20
C GLY A 234 25.32 -6.74 10.92
N SER A 235 25.64 -5.89 9.93
CA SER A 235 25.01 -5.96 8.60
C SER A 235 25.43 -7.23 7.86
N GLN A 236 24.49 -7.86 7.16
CA GLN A 236 24.76 -8.96 6.22
C GLN A 236 25.14 -8.45 4.81
N ALA A 237 24.97 -7.14 4.55
CA ALA A 237 25.42 -6.46 3.34
C ALA A 237 26.85 -5.92 3.53
N HIS A 238 27.83 -6.83 3.49
CA HIS A 238 29.24 -6.48 3.70
C HIS A 238 29.88 -5.76 2.50
N GLY A 239 30.84 -4.88 2.78
CA GLY A 239 31.62 -4.15 1.78
C GLY A 239 31.07 -2.76 1.48
N ALA A 240 31.66 -2.09 0.51
CA ALA A 240 31.22 -0.76 0.08
C ALA A 240 30.36 -0.90 -1.16
N TYR A 241 29.41 0.01 -1.30
CA TYR A 241 28.45 0.01 -2.38
C TYR A 241 28.45 1.37 -3.07
N ARG A 242 28.04 1.36 -4.33
CA ARG A 242 27.61 2.56 -5.05
C ARG A 242 26.17 2.38 -5.46
N LEU A 243 25.48 3.49 -5.69
CA LEU A 243 24.16 3.45 -6.28
C LEU A 243 24.23 2.84 -7.68
N TYR A 244 23.22 2.04 -8.03
CA TYR A 244 23.10 1.46 -9.37
C TYR A 244 22.86 2.57 -10.40
N ARG A 245 22.02 3.55 -10.05
CA ARG A 245 21.85 4.82 -10.79
C ARG A 245 22.66 5.91 -10.09
N ASP A 246 23.21 6.86 -10.84
CA ASP A 246 24.06 7.93 -10.27
C ASP A 246 23.34 8.89 -9.31
N MET A 247 22.04 8.68 -9.05
CA MET A 247 21.22 9.48 -8.13
C MET A 247 20.57 8.62 -7.05
N LEU A 248 20.51 9.15 -5.83
CA LEU A 248 19.85 8.52 -4.69
C LEU A 248 18.33 8.63 -4.84
N MET A 249 17.74 7.72 -5.62
CA MET A 249 16.31 7.69 -5.89
C MET A 249 15.73 6.31 -5.63
N GLN A 250 14.47 6.28 -5.19
CA GLN A 250 13.70 5.05 -5.13
C GLN A 250 13.29 4.64 -6.54
N GLU A 251 13.54 3.40 -6.91
CA GLU A 251 13.23 2.86 -8.23
C GLU A 251 12.37 1.60 -8.15
N HIS A 252 11.86 1.16 -9.29
CA HIS A 252 11.13 -0.09 -9.42
C HIS A 252 12.11 -1.25 -9.55
N THR A 253 12.16 -2.10 -8.52
CA THR A 253 12.97 -3.32 -8.47
C THR A 253 12.08 -4.56 -8.53
N PRO A 254 12.64 -5.76 -8.76
CA PRO A 254 11.90 -7.02 -8.65
C PRO A 254 11.24 -7.21 -7.27
N ALA A 255 11.88 -6.70 -6.20
CA ALA A 255 11.40 -6.76 -4.82
C ALA A 255 10.52 -5.55 -4.41
N GLY A 256 9.96 -4.82 -5.38
CA GLY A 256 9.17 -3.62 -5.12
C GLY A 256 9.98 -2.32 -5.23
N ARG A 257 9.55 -1.27 -4.56
CA ARG A 257 10.19 0.05 -4.62
C ARG A 257 11.32 0.18 -3.59
N GLY A 258 12.56 0.24 -4.07
CA GLY A 258 13.74 0.37 -3.20
C GLY A 258 14.85 1.19 -3.84
N ILE A 259 15.98 1.31 -3.14
CA ILE A 259 17.22 1.91 -3.65
C ILE A 259 18.18 0.77 -3.97
N THR A 260 18.56 0.65 -5.24
CA THR A 260 19.46 -0.42 -5.69
C THR A 260 20.92 0.00 -5.56
N LEU A 261 21.71 -0.88 -4.97
CA LEU A 261 23.12 -0.70 -4.67
C LEU A 261 23.92 -1.86 -5.24
N VAL A 262 25.00 -1.55 -5.93
CA VAL A 262 25.92 -2.54 -6.47
C VAL A 262 27.23 -2.50 -5.68
N PRO A 263 27.81 -3.66 -5.34
CA PRO A 263 29.05 -3.71 -4.59
C PRO A 263 30.17 -3.05 -5.39
N LEU A 264 30.95 -2.23 -4.71
CA LEU A 264 32.25 -1.80 -5.21
C LEU A 264 33.20 -2.98 -5.09
N ARG A 265 34.01 -3.21 -6.11
CA ARG A 265 35.10 -4.17 -6.03
C ARG A 265 36.15 -3.64 -5.04
N GLU A 266 36.06 -4.09 -3.78
CA GLU A 266 37.05 -3.79 -2.76
C GLU A 266 38.25 -4.74 -2.94
N GLY A 267 39.24 -4.31 -3.74
CA GLY A 267 40.54 -4.99 -3.85
C GLY A 267 40.90 -5.44 -5.26
N ARG A 268 42.07 -4.97 -5.73
CA ARG A 268 42.98 -5.37 -6.84
C ARG A 268 42.46 -5.87 -8.21
N GLU A 269 41.19 -6.20 -8.40
CA GLU A 269 40.59 -6.57 -9.70
C GLU A 269 39.68 -5.45 -10.24
N GLY A 270 40.30 -4.32 -10.50
CA GLY A 270 39.75 -3.25 -11.30
C GLY A 270 40.91 -2.41 -11.81
N ASP A 271 41.00 -2.25 -13.13
CA ASP A 271 42.03 -1.55 -13.91
C ASP A 271 42.22 -0.05 -13.58
N ARG A 272 41.99 0.38 -12.34
CA ARG A 272 42.05 1.79 -11.95
C ARG A 272 43.10 2.01 -10.87
N PRO A 273 44.22 2.68 -11.22
CA PRO A 273 45.28 3.02 -10.31
C PRO A 273 44.81 3.86 -9.12
N TRP A 274 45.54 3.76 -8.01
CA TRP A 274 45.29 4.48 -6.75
C TRP A 274 45.16 6.00 -6.92
N TRP A 275 45.81 6.60 -7.92
CA TRP A 275 45.75 8.05 -8.19
C TRP A 275 44.39 8.52 -8.75
N GLN A 276 43.59 7.65 -9.37
CA GLN A 276 42.22 8.02 -9.79
C GLN A 276 41.26 8.20 -8.62
N ARG A 277 41.63 7.76 -7.41
CA ARG A 277 40.89 8.04 -6.17
C ARG A 277 40.97 9.52 -5.76
N LEU A 278 41.95 10.26 -6.28
CA LEU A 278 42.21 11.68 -5.98
C LEU A 278 41.60 12.64 -7.02
N LEU A 279 41.01 12.11 -8.10
CA LEU A 279 40.34 12.95 -9.10
C LEU A 279 38.93 13.35 -8.63
N PRO A 280 38.52 14.62 -8.81
CA PRO A 280 37.15 15.03 -8.56
C PRO A 280 36.19 14.28 -9.49
N GLY A 281 35.15 13.66 -8.93
CA GLY A 281 34.13 12.92 -9.69
C GLY A 281 33.98 11.43 -9.36
N ASN A 282 34.59 10.93 -8.28
CA ASN A 282 34.30 9.57 -7.82
C ASN A 282 32.83 9.45 -7.36
N PRO A 283 32.11 8.40 -7.79
CA PRO A 283 30.73 8.22 -7.39
C PRO A 283 30.65 8.05 -5.87
N PRO A 284 29.62 8.62 -5.21
CA PRO A 284 29.46 8.50 -3.77
C PRO A 284 29.47 7.04 -3.33
N ARG A 285 30.24 6.76 -2.28
CA ARG A 285 30.39 5.42 -1.70
C ARG A 285 29.49 5.30 -0.48
N TYR A 286 28.92 4.12 -0.28
CA TYR A 286 27.99 3.84 0.80
C TYR A 286 28.38 2.57 1.56
N ARG A 287 28.18 2.57 2.86
CA ARG A 287 27.97 1.36 3.66
C ARG A 287 26.48 1.11 3.80
N VAL A 288 26.10 -0.15 3.90
CA VAL A 288 24.71 -0.58 3.99
C VAL A 288 24.52 -1.35 5.30
N ARG A 289 23.47 -1.02 6.04
CA ARG A 289 23.06 -1.77 7.23
C ARG A 289 21.74 -2.50 6.98
N MET A 290 21.86 -3.82 6.82
CA MET A 290 20.74 -4.76 6.69
C MET A 290 21.02 -5.96 7.58
N GLU A 291 20.28 -6.06 8.67
CA GLU A 291 20.44 -7.09 9.69
C GLU A 291 19.66 -8.36 9.32
N ARG A 292 18.52 -8.23 8.63
CA ARG A 292 17.63 -9.34 8.28
C ARG A 292 17.18 -9.33 6.80
N PRO A 293 18.10 -9.24 5.83
CA PRO A 293 17.72 -9.22 4.44
C PRO A 293 17.15 -10.57 3.98
N PHE A 294 16.18 -10.53 3.06
CA PHE A 294 15.85 -11.71 2.27
C PHE A 294 16.94 -11.91 1.21
N SER A 295 17.49 -13.11 1.10
CA SER A 295 18.56 -13.43 0.15
C SER A 295 18.15 -14.59 -0.74
N CYS A 296 18.24 -14.40 -2.05
CA CYS A 296 18.01 -15.47 -3.03
C CYS A 296 18.76 -15.21 -4.34
N ASP A 297 18.77 -16.20 -5.22
CA ASP A 297 19.19 -15.97 -6.60
C ASP A 297 18.12 -15.16 -7.35
N LEU A 298 18.55 -14.21 -8.19
CA LEU A 298 17.62 -13.40 -8.99
C LEU A 298 16.80 -14.24 -9.96
N GLU A 299 17.35 -15.33 -10.47
CA GLU A 299 16.65 -16.24 -11.40
C GLU A 299 15.52 -17.02 -10.71
N GLN A 300 15.63 -17.24 -9.40
CA GLN A 300 14.60 -17.91 -8.59
C GLN A 300 13.49 -16.97 -8.12
N TRP A 301 13.72 -15.65 -8.22
CA TRP A 301 12.77 -14.65 -7.74
C TRP A 301 11.38 -14.73 -8.37
N PRO A 302 11.19 -15.01 -9.69
CA PRO A 302 9.87 -15.14 -10.28
C PRO A 302 9.01 -16.23 -9.62
N ASP A 303 9.61 -17.38 -9.30
CA ASP A 303 8.91 -18.49 -8.64
C ASP A 303 8.56 -18.15 -7.20
N GLN A 304 9.51 -17.55 -6.47
CA GLN A 304 9.26 -17.02 -5.13
C GLN A 304 8.12 -15.99 -5.16
N LEU A 305 8.10 -15.09 -6.14
CA LEU A 305 7.07 -14.08 -6.28
C LEU A 305 5.70 -14.70 -6.62
N ALA A 306 5.66 -15.78 -7.38
CA ALA A 306 4.43 -16.52 -7.62
C ALA A 306 3.87 -17.13 -6.32
N ALA A 307 4.74 -17.72 -5.48
CA ALA A 307 4.36 -18.24 -4.16
C ALA A 307 3.87 -17.12 -3.22
N ILE A 308 4.59 -16.00 -3.16
CA ILE A 308 4.19 -14.80 -2.40
C ILE A 308 2.80 -14.32 -2.81
N ARG A 309 2.52 -14.26 -4.12
CA ARG A 309 1.21 -13.87 -4.64
C ARG A 309 0.12 -14.91 -4.37
N ALA A 310 0.46 -16.18 -4.26
CA ALA A 310 -0.49 -17.20 -3.82
C ALA A 310 -0.85 -17.00 -2.33
N GLU A 311 0.14 -16.72 -1.47
CA GLU A 311 -0.07 -16.42 -0.06
C GLU A 311 -0.92 -15.14 0.15
N ALA A 312 -0.62 -14.06 -0.57
CA ALA A 312 -1.43 -12.85 -0.52
C ALA A 312 -2.89 -13.12 -0.94
N ARG A 313 -3.08 -13.90 -2.01
CA ARG A 313 -4.42 -14.27 -2.48
C ARG A 313 -5.17 -15.17 -1.51
N SER A 314 -4.49 -16.05 -0.76
CA SER A 314 -5.13 -16.85 0.30
C SER A 314 -5.58 -16.01 1.50
N LEU A 315 -5.30 -14.71 1.49
CA LEU A 315 -5.75 -13.73 2.48
C LEU A 315 -6.69 -12.68 1.88
N GLY A 316 -7.12 -12.90 0.63
CA GLY A 316 -8.01 -12.00 -0.10
C GLY A 316 -7.33 -10.73 -0.59
N LEU A 317 -5.99 -10.68 -0.59
CA LEU A 317 -5.22 -9.54 -1.08
C LEU A 317 -4.88 -9.76 -2.56
N ASP A 318 -5.55 -9.03 -3.46
CA ASP A 318 -5.21 -8.99 -4.89
C ASP A 318 -4.14 -7.92 -5.16
N LEU A 319 -2.89 -8.27 -4.87
CA LEU A 319 -1.75 -7.38 -4.98
C LEU A 319 -1.03 -7.55 -6.32
N GLU A 320 -0.68 -6.41 -6.94
CA GLU A 320 0.29 -6.37 -8.04
C GLU A 320 1.64 -6.94 -7.58
N PRO A 321 2.46 -7.52 -8.47
CA PRO A 321 3.67 -8.26 -8.07
C PRO A 321 4.61 -7.45 -7.16
N ALA A 322 4.89 -6.20 -7.50
CA ALA A 322 5.72 -5.32 -6.67
C ALA A 322 5.14 -5.07 -5.27
N GLN A 323 3.82 -4.90 -5.15
CA GLN A 323 3.16 -4.68 -3.85
C GLN A 323 3.12 -5.97 -3.02
N ALA A 324 2.94 -7.12 -3.67
CA ALA A 324 2.98 -8.42 -3.01
C ALA A 324 4.37 -8.70 -2.42
N ALA A 325 5.44 -8.36 -3.15
CA ALA A 325 6.81 -8.45 -2.65
C ALA A 325 7.04 -7.55 -1.43
N GLU A 326 6.71 -6.26 -1.51
CA GLU A 326 6.84 -5.31 -0.39
C GLU A 326 6.06 -5.78 0.84
N TRP A 327 4.85 -6.27 0.64
CA TRP A 327 3.97 -6.81 1.68
C TRP A 327 4.58 -8.02 2.38
N TRP A 328 5.09 -8.97 1.60
CA TRP A 328 5.68 -10.19 2.13
C TRP A 328 6.97 -9.90 2.90
N LEU A 329 7.83 -9.03 2.37
CA LEU A 329 9.05 -8.62 3.04
C LEU A 329 8.77 -7.96 4.39
N ASP A 330 7.82 -7.03 4.44
CA ASP A 330 7.37 -6.40 5.69
C ASP A 330 6.79 -7.43 6.68
N ARG A 331 5.90 -8.31 6.20
CA ARG A 331 5.25 -9.37 6.98
C ARG A 331 6.24 -10.31 7.66
N TYR A 332 7.32 -10.67 6.99
CA TYR A 332 8.35 -11.59 7.52
C TYR A 332 9.52 -10.85 8.20
N GLY A 333 9.43 -9.52 8.32
CA GLY A 333 10.42 -8.69 9.02
C GLY A 333 11.75 -8.59 8.27
N HIS A 334 11.71 -8.60 6.94
CA HIS A 334 12.87 -8.38 6.10
C HIS A 334 13.12 -6.89 5.90
N ASP A 335 14.33 -6.44 6.20
CA ASP A 335 14.72 -5.04 6.09
C ASP A 335 15.31 -4.66 4.72
N GLY A 336 15.52 -5.63 3.83
CA GLY A 336 15.92 -5.41 2.45
C GLY A 336 16.07 -6.72 1.69
N VAL A 337 16.61 -6.64 0.47
CA VAL A 337 16.85 -7.83 -0.37
C VAL A 337 18.28 -7.86 -0.88
N ILE A 338 18.87 -9.05 -0.91
CA ILE A 338 20.14 -9.34 -1.57
C ILE A 338 19.86 -10.35 -2.68
N PHE A 339 20.15 -9.98 -3.92
CA PHE A 339 20.09 -10.91 -5.04
C PHE A 339 21.51 -11.32 -5.46
N SER A 340 21.75 -12.63 -5.58
CA SER A 340 22.87 -13.21 -6.33
C SER A 340 22.46 -13.52 -7.78
N GLY A 341 23.40 -13.95 -8.63
CA GLY A 341 23.10 -14.26 -10.04
C GLY A 341 22.62 -13.04 -10.84
N ALA A 342 22.89 -11.83 -10.36
CA ALA A 342 22.24 -10.60 -10.84
C ALA A 342 22.81 -10.05 -12.17
N ARG A 343 23.73 -10.78 -12.81
CA ARG A 343 24.56 -10.28 -13.92
C ARG A 343 23.73 -9.87 -15.13
N ALA A 344 22.74 -10.68 -15.51
CA ALA A 344 21.90 -10.42 -16.67
C ALA A 344 21.10 -9.10 -16.56
N ARG A 345 20.68 -8.72 -15.36
CA ARG A 345 19.86 -7.51 -15.13
C ARG A 345 20.68 -6.29 -14.72
N TYR A 346 21.68 -6.47 -13.88
CA TYR A 346 22.40 -5.39 -13.22
C TYR A 346 23.88 -5.28 -13.64
N GLY A 347 24.38 -6.20 -14.45
CA GLY A 347 25.79 -6.23 -14.88
C GLY A 347 26.78 -6.62 -13.77
N VAL A 348 26.28 -7.10 -12.63
CA VAL A 348 27.07 -7.51 -11.46
C VAL A 348 26.50 -8.80 -10.88
N GLU A 349 27.34 -9.62 -10.23
CA GLU A 349 26.89 -10.90 -9.65
C GLU A 349 25.95 -10.73 -8.45
N ARG A 350 26.14 -9.67 -7.67
CA ARG A 350 25.36 -9.40 -6.46
C ARG A 350 24.82 -7.98 -6.49
N VAL A 351 23.58 -7.81 -6.07
CA VAL A 351 22.95 -6.51 -5.89
C VAL A 351 22.21 -6.47 -4.55
N VAL A 352 22.17 -5.29 -3.93
CA VAL A 352 21.49 -5.04 -2.67
C VAL A 352 20.39 -4.02 -2.90
N ILE A 353 19.21 -4.24 -2.34
CA ILE A 353 18.07 -3.34 -2.41
C ILE A 353 17.67 -2.98 -0.98
N VAL A 354 17.77 -1.70 -0.64
CA VAL A 354 17.32 -1.17 0.65
C VAL A 354 15.97 -0.47 0.50
N PHE A 355 15.20 -0.42 1.59
CA PHE A 355 13.86 0.17 1.61
C PHE A 355 13.76 1.47 2.41
N ARG A 356 14.86 1.90 3.05
CA ARG A 356 14.97 3.14 3.81
C ARG A 356 16.30 3.83 3.52
N ARG A 357 16.34 5.16 3.60
CA ARG A 357 17.61 5.90 3.46
C ARG A 357 18.46 5.81 4.72
N ALA A 358 17.81 5.62 5.88
CA ALA A 358 18.48 5.37 7.15
C ALA A 358 19.32 4.06 7.17
N GLN A 359 19.14 3.18 6.18
CA GLN A 359 19.97 1.97 6.01
C GLN A 359 21.27 2.23 5.25
N LEU A 360 21.56 3.50 4.94
CA LEU A 360 22.74 3.91 4.19
C LEU A 360 23.57 4.89 5.01
N ALA A 361 24.87 4.63 5.06
CA ALA A 361 25.86 5.61 5.47
C ALA A 361 26.70 6.01 4.26
N ARG A 362 26.66 7.28 3.86
CA ARG A 362 27.55 7.84 2.85
C ARG A 362 28.94 8.02 3.46
N ILE A 363 29.95 7.48 2.79
CA ILE A 363 31.34 7.63 3.20
C ILE A 363 31.82 9.01 2.76
N GLN A 364 32.30 9.79 3.73
CA GLN A 364 33.01 11.04 3.52
C GLN A 364 34.47 10.71 3.21
N ASP A 365 34.91 11.12 2.02
CA ASP A 365 36.27 10.91 1.53
C ASP A 365 37.23 11.99 2.05
#